data_AF-A0A4D9DV44-F1
#
_entry.id   AF-A0A4D9DV44-F1
#
_cell.length_a   1.000
_cell.length_b   1.000
_cell.length_c   1.000
_cell.angle_alpha   90.00
_cell.angle_beta   90.00
_cell.angle_gamma   90.00
#
_symmetry.space_group_name_H-M   'P 1'
#
loop_
_entity.id
_entity.type
_entity.pdbx_description
1 polymer ?
#
loop_
_entity_poly.entity_id
_entity_poly.type
_entity_poly.pdbx_seq_one_letter_code
_entity_poly.pdbx_strand_id
1 'polypeptide(L)'
;MGRLIPGELRTSSPRGAPPAPRPLLAARGQNARLGDPARHPARRHHHRHVDRRQQLPTIGASPGQDPPDALGPAKHQPALLEAGTGAERYAMALSNNHICPVHNWSYNQSCGLDGPISCCTLDHIPLVSKCGTFPPESCFFSLICSLGSFMVMLVGLLRYAHVIECCGSSLLNTLGLAAGWICAAGLTMVGNFQVDYAKVLHYIGAGVAFPTSMLFVFLQSVLTYRMAKTRGHYWTGHLRSILSALAFITLVFSGVFFVQESFVLQHVAALCEWIFIINVLVFYGTFTFEFGAISTDTFLVLLKASRAPKSYKSDSSTASTPHGHSHSEGLAMV
;
A
#
# COMPACT_ATOMS: atom_id res chain seq x y z
N MET A 1 74.35 -3.59 -21.43
CA MET A 1 75.57 -4.41 -21.62
C MET A 1 76.04 -4.91 -20.26
N GLY A 2 76.31 -6.23 -20.12
CA GLY A 2 77.07 -6.89 -19.02
C GLY A 2 76.41 -6.95 -17.64
N ARG A 3 75.77 -8.03 -17.14
CA ARG A 3 76.22 -9.38 -16.69
C ARG A 3 77.18 -9.45 -15.47
N LEU A 4 76.69 -10.16 -14.42
CA LEU A 4 77.34 -11.15 -13.52
C LEU A 4 77.61 -10.84 -12.01
N ILE A 5 76.73 -11.45 -11.18
CA ILE A 5 76.78 -12.16 -9.86
C ILE A 5 78.20 -12.72 -9.49
N PRO A 6 78.67 -12.98 -8.22
CA PRO A 6 77.95 -13.63 -7.10
C PRO A 6 78.34 -13.37 -5.61
N GLY A 7 77.52 -13.89 -4.68
CA GLY A 7 77.90 -14.16 -3.28
C GLY A 7 76.73 -14.54 -2.36
N GLU A 8 76.44 -15.84 -2.21
CA GLU A 8 75.55 -16.41 -1.17
C GLU A 8 76.26 -16.54 0.19
N LEU A 9 75.53 -16.37 1.31
CA LEU A 9 75.62 -17.26 2.49
C LEU A 9 74.37 -17.13 3.41
N ARG A 10 73.56 -18.21 3.46
CA ARG A 10 72.86 -18.87 4.61
C ARG A 10 72.69 -18.08 5.94
N THR A 11 71.58 -18.08 6.69
CA THR A 11 70.59 -19.12 7.07
C THR A 11 69.42 -18.50 7.87
N SER A 12 68.17 -18.98 7.71
CA SER A 12 67.33 -19.52 8.82
C SER A 12 65.89 -19.82 8.35
N SER A 13 65.36 -20.93 8.84
CA SER A 13 64.13 -21.64 8.42
C SER A 13 62.82 -21.02 8.96
N PRO A 14 61.63 -21.34 8.39
CA PRO A 14 60.36 -20.65 8.64
C PRO A 14 59.53 -21.29 9.76
N ARG A 15 58.73 -20.48 10.47
CA ARG A 15 57.74 -20.94 11.46
C ARG A 15 56.35 -21.15 10.83
N GLY A 16 55.89 -22.39 10.89
CA GLY A 16 54.56 -22.78 11.41
C GLY A 16 53.29 -22.37 10.64
N ALA A 17 52.74 -23.31 9.87
CA ALA A 17 51.34 -23.34 9.45
C ALA A 17 50.42 -23.97 10.52
N PRO A 18 49.12 -23.63 10.60
CA PRO A 18 48.16 -24.25 11.52
C PRO A 18 47.58 -25.58 10.97
N PRO A 19 47.15 -26.54 11.83
CA PRO A 19 46.67 -27.84 11.37
C PRO A 19 45.17 -27.84 11.00
N ALA A 20 44.83 -28.60 9.95
CA ALA A 20 43.48 -28.94 9.52
C ALA A 20 42.93 -30.18 10.29
N PRO A 21 41.59 -30.33 10.43
CA PRO A 21 40.99 -31.39 11.24
C PRO A 21 40.90 -32.74 10.49
N ARG A 22 41.04 -33.85 11.22
CA ARG A 22 40.78 -35.23 10.73
C ARG A 22 39.53 -35.84 11.38
N PRO A 23 38.82 -36.75 10.69
CA PRO A 23 37.49 -37.22 11.03
C PRO A 23 37.50 -38.42 12.00
N LEU A 24 36.45 -38.53 12.83
CA LEU A 24 36.24 -39.66 13.74
C LEU A 24 35.10 -40.56 13.23
N LEU A 25 35.45 -41.83 13.04
CA LEU A 25 34.59 -42.93 12.59
C LEU A 25 33.90 -43.63 13.79
N ALA A 26 32.77 -44.28 13.50
CA ALA A 26 31.79 -44.87 14.42
C ALA A 26 32.13 -46.25 15.05
N ALA A 27 31.47 -46.57 16.18
CA ALA A 27 31.05 -47.91 16.66
C ALA A 27 29.97 -47.74 17.78
N ARG A 28 28.67 -48.12 17.62
CA ARG A 28 27.98 -49.44 17.82
C ARG A 28 28.14 -50.00 19.27
N GLY A 29 27.12 -50.36 20.08
CA GLY A 29 25.65 -50.49 19.97
C GLY A 29 25.00 -51.06 21.26
N GLN A 30 23.75 -51.58 21.15
CA GLN A 30 22.84 -52.31 22.10
C GLN A 30 21.72 -51.44 22.74
N ASN A 31 20.41 -51.52 22.41
CA ASN A 31 19.33 -52.55 22.42
C ASN A 31 18.64 -52.84 23.78
N ALA A 32 17.36 -52.46 23.93
CA ALA A 32 16.22 -53.22 24.53
C ALA A 32 14.91 -52.35 24.53
N ARG A 33 13.89 -52.67 23.69
CA ARG A 33 12.59 -53.34 23.97
C ARG A 33 11.63 -52.58 24.92
N LEU A 34 10.46 -52.09 24.47
CA LEU A 34 9.17 -52.72 24.08
C LEU A 34 8.12 -52.61 25.22
N GLY A 35 6.98 -51.95 24.97
CA GLY A 35 5.83 -51.94 25.88
C GLY A 35 4.76 -50.87 25.57
N ASP A 36 3.79 -51.23 24.74
CA ASP A 36 2.42 -50.66 24.64
C ASP A 36 1.46 -51.76 25.21
N PRO A 37 0.14 -51.60 25.49
CA PRO A 37 -0.75 -50.44 25.36
C PRO A 37 -1.81 -50.27 26.51
N ALA A 38 -2.71 -49.29 26.33
CA ALA A 38 -4.11 -49.22 26.80
C ALA A 38 -4.46 -48.73 28.23
N ARG A 39 -5.15 -47.58 28.31
CA ARG A 39 -6.56 -47.47 28.75
C ARG A 39 -7.06 -46.01 28.74
N HIS A 40 -8.07 -45.75 27.90
CA HIS A 40 -9.04 -44.66 28.12
C HIS A 40 -9.84 -44.91 29.40
N PRO A 41 -10.32 -43.84 30.05
CA PRO A 41 -11.77 -43.66 30.06
C PRO A 41 -12.19 -42.20 29.79
N ALA A 42 -13.33 -42.10 29.11
CA ALA A 42 -14.09 -40.88 28.89
C ALA A 42 -14.67 -40.31 30.20
N ARG A 43 -14.67 -38.97 30.37
CA ARG A 43 -15.90 -38.17 30.59
C ARG A 43 -15.63 -36.70 30.92
N ARG A 44 -16.60 -35.90 30.47
CA ARG A 44 -17.09 -34.59 30.94
C ARG A 44 -16.46 -33.32 30.35
N HIS A 45 -17.20 -32.80 29.37
CA HIS A 45 -17.33 -31.38 29.08
C HIS A 45 -17.52 -30.57 30.37
N HIS A 46 -16.64 -29.60 30.60
CA HIS A 46 -16.93 -28.43 31.41
C HIS A 46 -16.57 -27.18 30.59
N HIS A 47 -17.59 -26.47 30.13
CA HIS A 47 -17.48 -25.08 29.71
C HIS A 47 -17.00 -24.26 30.92
N ARG A 48 -15.78 -23.70 30.85
CA ARG A 48 -15.37 -22.58 31.70
C ARG A 48 -15.46 -21.29 30.90
N HIS A 49 -16.52 -20.53 31.17
CA HIS A 49 -16.54 -19.09 30.95
C HIS A 49 -15.42 -18.47 31.81
N VAL A 50 -14.47 -17.78 31.18
CA VAL A 50 -13.54 -16.89 31.89
C VAL A 50 -14.09 -15.48 31.76
N ASP A 51 -14.84 -15.06 32.79
CA ASP A 51 -15.21 -13.68 33.04
C ASP A 51 -13.94 -12.90 33.43
N ARG A 52 -13.45 -12.04 32.53
CA ARG A 52 -12.37 -11.09 32.85
C ARG A 52 -12.99 -9.78 33.34
N ARG A 53 -13.50 -9.77 34.58
CA ARG A 53 -13.80 -8.52 35.28
C ARG A 53 -12.49 -7.77 35.52
N GLN A 54 -12.42 -6.54 35.01
CA GLN A 54 -11.39 -5.57 35.30
C GLN A 54 -11.32 -5.33 36.82
N GLN A 55 -10.20 -5.69 37.45
CA GLN A 55 -9.86 -5.24 38.80
C GLN A 55 -9.22 -3.85 38.70
N LEU A 56 -9.96 -2.85 39.18
CA LEU A 56 -9.51 -1.49 39.42
C LEU A 56 -8.80 -1.45 40.78
N PRO A 57 -7.57 -0.92 40.93
CA PRO A 57 -6.99 -0.75 42.25
C PRO A 57 -7.51 0.54 42.90
N THR A 58 -8.13 0.38 44.07
CA THR A 58 -8.52 1.45 44.99
C THR A 58 -7.27 2.03 45.64
N ILE A 59 -6.94 3.29 45.33
CA ILE A 59 -5.89 4.06 46.05
C ILE A 59 -6.57 4.87 47.14
N GLY A 60 -6.18 4.61 48.39
CA GLY A 60 -6.60 5.36 49.57
C GLY A 60 -6.01 6.77 49.59
N ALA A 61 -6.83 7.74 50.01
CA ALA A 61 -6.44 9.12 50.18
C ALA A 61 -5.66 9.32 51.50
N SER A 62 -4.55 10.05 51.43
CA SER A 62 -3.97 10.77 52.57
C SER A 62 -3.54 12.16 52.08
N PRO A 63 -3.74 13.24 52.87
CA PRO A 63 -3.69 14.61 52.36
C PRO A 63 -2.32 15.26 52.54
N GLY A 64 -1.98 16.14 51.61
CA GLY A 64 -1.03 17.24 51.86
C GLY A 64 0.21 17.23 50.97
N GLN A 65 0.09 17.83 49.79
CA GLN A 65 1.07 18.80 49.27
C GLN A 65 0.53 19.43 47.98
N ASP A 66 0.35 20.75 48.02
CA ASP A 66 -0.11 21.57 46.89
C ASP A 66 0.88 21.50 45.72
N PRO A 67 0.41 21.31 44.46
CA PRO A 67 1.22 21.57 43.28
C PRO A 67 1.09 23.04 42.84
N PRO A 68 2.16 23.68 42.35
CA PRO A 68 2.06 25.01 41.77
C PRO A 68 1.41 24.96 40.38
N ASP A 69 0.59 25.97 40.13
CA ASP A 69 -0.12 26.24 38.88
C ASP A 69 0.79 26.24 37.65
N ALA A 70 0.41 25.47 36.63
CA ALA A 70 0.73 25.76 35.23
C ALA A 70 -0.36 25.18 34.32
N LEU A 71 -1.52 25.84 34.32
CA LEU A 71 -2.59 25.67 33.34
C LEU A 71 -2.10 26.22 31.98
N GLY A 72 -1.52 25.36 31.15
CA GLY A 72 -1.36 25.62 29.72
C GLY A 72 -2.62 25.18 28.96
N PRO A 73 -3.17 25.97 28.02
CA PRO A 73 -4.44 25.65 27.40
C PRO A 73 -4.29 24.40 26.53
N ALA A 74 -5.14 23.40 26.80
CA ALA A 74 -5.41 22.31 25.88
C ALA A 74 -5.93 22.91 24.57
N LYS A 75 -5.03 23.14 23.61
CA LYS A 75 -5.41 23.49 22.24
C LYS A 75 -6.12 22.28 21.67
N HIS A 76 -7.44 22.38 21.59
CA HIS A 76 -8.23 21.69 20.58
C HIS A 76 -7.55 21.89 19.23
N GLN A 77 -6.96 20.83 18.69
CA GLN A 77 -6.50 20.78 17.32
C GLN A 77 -7.58 20.06 16.51
N PRO A 78 -8.49 20.76 15.81
CA PRO A 78 -9.16 20.16 14.68
C PRO A 78 -8.12 20.11 13.56
N ALA A 79 -7.35 19.02 13.49
CA ALA A 79 -6.45 18.78 12.38
C ALA A 79 -7.30 18.39 11.16
N LEU A 80 -7.70 19.44 10.45
CA LEU A 80 -8.34 19.39 9.15
C LEU A 80 -7.42 18.64 8.19
N LEU A 81 -8.02 17.63 7.57
CA LEU A 81 -7.48 16.63 6.67
C LEU A 81 -6.98 17.22 5.34
N GLU A 82 -6.02 18.16 5.28
CA GLU A 82 -5.49 18.61 3.99
C GLU A 82 -3.99 18.94 4.01
N ALA A 83 -3.28 18.35 3.03
CA ALA A 83 -1.86 18.49 2.65
C ALA A 83 -0.82 17.58 3.35
N GLY A 84 -0.74 16.31 2.91
CA GLY A 84 0.55 15.59 2.84
C GLY A 84 0.78 14.47 3.84
N THR A 85 -0.08 13.45 3.83
CA THR A 85 0.05 12.30 4.76
C THR A 85 1.40 11.57 4.72
N GLY A 86 2.14 11.64 3.61
CA GLY A 86 3.49 11.10 3.50
C GLY A 86 4.55 11.91 4.26
N ALA A 87 4.48 13.24 4.18
CA ALA A 87 5.44 14.14 4.83
C ALA A 87 5.27 14.17 6.35
N GLU A 88 4.02 14.12 6.83
CA GLU A 88 3.71 14.03 8.26
C GLU A 88 4.22 12.72 8.85
N ARG A 89 4.01 11.58 8.17
CA ARG A 89 4.57 10.29 8.62
C ARG A 89 6.08 10.30 8.65
N TYR A 90 6.72 10.85 7.61
CA TYR A 90 8.17 11.03 7.61
C TYR A 90 8.65 11.87 8.80
N ALA A 91 7.97 12.99 9.09
CA ALA A 91 8.31 13.86 10.21
C ALA A 91 8.14 13.15 11.57
N MET A 92 7.06 12.39 11.75
CA MET A 92 6.84 11.57 12.95
C MET A 92 7.94 10.52 13.12
N ALA A 93 8.22 9.74 12.08
CA ALA A 93 9.23 8.69 12.08
C ALA A 93 10.64 9.25 12.36
N LEU A 94 10.96 10.42 11.80
CA LEU A 94 12.23 11.09 12.06
C LEU A 94 12.30 11.61 13.50
N SER A 95 11.23 12.21 14.02
CA SER A 95 11.18 12.74 15.40
C SER A 95 11.31 11.64 16.47
N ASN A 96 10.87 10.42 16.14
CA ASN A 96 10.95 9.25 17.01
C ASN A 96 12.25 8.44 16.83
N ASN A 97 13.19 8.88 15.97
CA ASN A 97 14.40 8.15 15.60
C ASN A 97 14.14 6.75 14.98
N HIS A 98 12.99 6.55 14.33
CA HIS A 98 12.67 5.30 13.64
C HIS A 98 13.33 5.19 12.26
N ILE A 99 13.76 6.33 11.69
CA ILE A 99 14.40 6.42 10.38
C ILE A 99 15.55 7.44 10.37
N CYS A 100 16.39 7.36 9.35
CA CYS A 100 17.46 8.31 9.09
C CYS A 100 16.98 9.55 8.32
N PRO A 101 17.57 10.73 8.63
CA PRO A 101 17.28 11.96 7.89
C PRO A 101 17.68 11.85 6.42
N VAL A 102 16.80 12.29 5.52
CA VAL A 102 17.07 12.32 4.08
C VAL A 102 18.19 13.28 3.70
N HIS A 103 18.39 14.36 4.47
CA HIS A 103 19.32 15.45 4.17
C HIS A 103 20.76 15.19 4.64
N ASN A 104 20.95 14.36 5.67
CA ASN A 104 22.26 14.08 6.24
C ASN A 104 22.63 12.64 5.88
N TRP A 105 23.33 12.45 4.75
CA TRP A 105 23.69 11.15 4.16
C TRP A 105 24.76 10.38 4.98
N SER A 106 24.80 10.62 6.29
CA SER A 106 25.75 10.01 7.22
C SER A 106 25.20 8.69 7.74
N TYR A 107 25.52 7.60 7.03
CA TYR A 107 25.26 6.23 7.49
C TYR A 107 26.53 5.65 8.11
N ASN A 108 26.42 5.01 9.27
CA ASN A 108 27.55 4.38 9.96
C ASN A 108 27.38 2.84 9.93
N GLN A 109 28.48 2.12 9.69
CA GLN A 109 28.47 0.65 9.64
C GLN A 109 28.29 0.01 11.03
N SER A 110 28.67 0.72 12.09
CA SER A 110 28.57 0.23 13.47
C SER A 110 28.41 1.39 14.45
N CYS A 111 27.45 1.28 15.35
CA CYS A 111 27.21 2.31 16.36
C CYS A 111 27.97 1.97 17.65
N GLY A 112 28.76 2.92 18.13
CA GLY A 112 29.48 2.81 19.40
C GLY A 112 28.51 2.87 20.59
N LEU A 113 28.90 2.25 21.70
CA LEU A 113 28.11 2.14 22.92
C LEU A 113 27.93 3.47 23.69
N ASP A 114 28.65 4.54 23.31
CA ASP A 114 28.68 5.79 24.07
C ASP A 114 28.23 7.00 23.23
N GLY A 115 26.95 7.38 23.36
CA GLY A 115 26.42 8.68 22.95
C GLY A 115 24.94 8.65 22.51
N PRO A 116 24.12 9.68 22.82
CA PRO A 116 22.73 9.78 22.38
C PRO A 116 22.63 10.31 20.94
N ILE A 117 23.36 9.68 20.01
CA ILE A 117 23.42 10.09 18.61
C ILE A 117 22.67 9.05 17.79
N SER A 118 21.68 9.53 17.03
CA SER A 118 20.91 8.81 16.02
C SER A 118 21.80 7.84 15.21
N CYS A 119 21.75 6.57 15.57
CA CYS A 119 22.50 5.51 14.91
C CYS A 119 21.87 5.22 13.55
N CYS A 120 22.50 5.66 12.47
CA CYS A 120 22.00 5.46 11.11
C CYS A 120 22.61 4.24 10.44
N THR A 121 21.90 3.11 10.51
CA THR A 121 22.26 1.84 9.84
C THR A 121 21.39 1.57 8.61
N LEU A 122 21.70 0.51 7.85
CA LEU A 122 20.90 0.02 6.71
C LEU A 122 19.43 -0.24 7.08
N ASP A 123 19.16 -0.62 8.33
CA ASP A 123 17.81 -0.93 8.80
C ASP A 123 16.90 0.31 8.93
N HIS A 124 17.50 1.51 8.95
CA HIS A 124 16.81 2.79 9.21
C HIS A 124 16.72 3.68 7.95
N ILE A 125 17.00 3.13 6.77
CA ILE A 125 16.84 3.88 5.52
C ILE A 125 15.38 4.33 5.37
N PRO A 126 15.11 5.59 5.00
CA PRO A 126 13.77 6.18 4.99
C PRO A 126 12.90 5.73 3.79
N LEU A 127 12.80 4.42 3.59
CA LEU A 127 11.82 3.80 2.70
C LEU A 127 10.40 4.15 3.16
N VAL A 128 9.46 4.20 2.22
CA VAL A 128 8.08 4.64 2.53
C VAL A 128 7.44 3.73 3.58
N SER A 129 7.68 2.43 3.47
CA SER A 129 7.19 1.43 4.43
C SER A 129 7.91 1.49 5.77
N LYS A 130 9.20 1.88 5.80
CA LYS A 130 9.96 2.05 7.03
C LYS A 130 9.40 3.18 7.88
N CYS A 131 9.03 4.31 7.26
CA CYS A 131 8.33 5.42 7.91
C CYS A 131 6.92 5.08 8.43
N GLY A 132 6.42 3.87 8.19
CA GLY A 132 5.10 3.40 8.61
C GLY A 132 5.17 2.12 9.46
N THR A 133 6.31 1.84 10.09
CA THR A 133 6.51 0.57 10.81
C THR A 133 5.96 0.59 12.23
N PHE A 134 6.20 1.66 12.98
CA PHE A 134 5.89 1.72 14.41
C PHE A 134 4.64 2.56 14.68
N PRO A 135 3.84 2.26 15.74
CA PRO A 135 2.73 3.13 16.14
C PRO A 135 3.23 4.51 16.62
N PRO A 136 2.50 5.61 16.33
CA PRO A 136 1.23 5.69 15.61
C PRO A 136 1.35 5.70 14.08
N GLU A 137 2.57 5.79 13.53
CA GLU A 137 2.83 5.92 12.08
C GLU A 137 2.25 4.75 11.27
N SER A 138 2.33 3.54 11.82
CA SER A 138 1.79 2.33 11.20
C SER A 138 0.27 2.31 11.07
N CYS A 139 -0.45 2.92 12.02
CA CYS A 139 -1.90 3.08 11.93
C CYS A 139 -2.27 4.02 10.77
N PHE A 140 -1.56 5.14 10.65
CA PHE A 140 -1.74 6.05 9.51
C PHE A 140 -1.36 5.37 8.19
N PHE A 141 -0.27 4.61 8.17
CA PHE A 141 0.16 3.87 6.99
C PHE A 141 -0.91 2.88 6.49
N SER A 142 -1.42 2.04 7.39
CA SER A 142 -2.51 1.10 7.08
C SER A 142 -3.77 1.82 6.59
N LEU A 143 -4.19 2.89 7.27
CA LEU A 143 -5.39 3.66 6.89
C LEU A 143 -5.27 4.22 5.48
N ILE A 144 -4.13 4.84 5.17
CA ILE A 144 -3.88 5.50 3.88
C ILE A 144 -3.76 4.48 2.75
N CYS A 145 -3.06 3.37 2.98
CA CYS A 145 -2.98 2.29 2.01
C CYS A 145 -4.36 1.66 1.77
N SER A 146 -5.16 1.42 2.83
CA SER A 146 -6.50 0.84 2.70
C SER A 146 -7.48 1.77 1.98
N LEU A 147 -7.45 3.07 2.30
CA LEU A 147 -8.22 4.08 1.57
C LEU A 147 -7.77 4.18 0.11
N GLY A 148 -6.45 4.17 -0.12
CA GLY A 148 -5.85 4.13 -1.45
C GLY A 148 -6.32 2.93 -2.27
N SER A 149 -6.35 1.73 -1.68
CA SER A 149 -6.84 0.51 -2.33
C SER A 149 -8.29 0.66 -2.77
N PHE A 150 -9.16 1.19 -1.90
CA PHE A 150 -10.55 1.46 -2.24
C PHE A 150 -10.67 2.47 -3.39
N MET A 151 -9.91 3.56 -3.33
CA MET A 151 -9.94 4.59 -4.38
C MET A 151 -9.42 4.06 -5.71
N VAL A 152 -8.37 3.24 -5.72
CA VAL A 152 -7.85 2.59 -6.94
C VAL A 152 -8.93 1.69 -7.57
N MET A 153 -9.64 0.89 -6.77
CA MET A 153 -10.74 0.05 -7.28
C MET A 153 -11.87 0.90 -7.88
N LEU A 154 -12.29 1.96 -7.18
CA LEU A 154 -13.35 2.86 -7.61
C LEU A 154 -12.98 3.59 -8.91
N VAL A 155 -11.82 4.25 -8.94
CA VAL A 155 -11.31 4.94 -10.14
C VAL A 155 -11.14 3.98 -11.30
N GLY A 156 -10.60 2.78 -11.05
CA GLY A 156 -10.46 1.74 -12.07
C GLY A 156 -11.81 1.35 -12.68
N LEU A 157 -12.84 1.14 -11.85
CA LEU A 157 -14.19 0.79 -12.31
C LEU A 157 -14.84 1.93 -13.11
N LEU A 158 -14.79 3.16 -12.59
CA LEU A 158 -15.33 4.35 -13.27
C LEU A 158 -14.65 4.56 -14.61
N ARG A 159 -13.32 4.42 -14.66
CA ARG A 159 -12.55 4.57 -15.88
C ARG A 159 -12.87 3.47 -16.88
N TYR A 160 -13.02 2.23 -16.42
CA TYR A 160 -13.40 1.10 -17.26
C TYR A 160 -14.76 1.33 -17.94
N ALA A 161 -15.77 1.76 -17.17
CA ALA A 161 -17.09 2.08 -17.70
C ALA A 161 -17.04 3.23 -18.71
N HIS A 162 -16.33 4.31 -18.39
CA HIS A 162 -16.19 5.46 -19.28
C HIS A 162 -15.52 5.12 -20.62
N VAL A 163 -14.50 4.26 -20.61
CA VAL A 163 -13.83 3.79 -21.83
C VAL A 163 -14.78 2.94 -22.70
N ILE A 164 -15.61 2.08 -22.09
CA ILE A 164 -16.60 1.29 -22.83
C ILE A 164 -17.62 2.19 -23.51
N GLU A 165 -18.12 3.20 -22.80
CA GLU A 165 -19.08 4.15 -23.36
C GLU A 165 -18.48 4.93 -24.55
N CYS A 166 -17.23 5.35 -24.45
CA CYS A 166 -16.60 6.16 -25.49
C CYS A 166 -16.08 5.37 -26.70
N CYS A 167 -15.60 4.14 -26.49
CA CYS A 167 -14.81 3.39 -27.48
C CYS A 167 -15.22 1.92 -27.64
N GLY A 168 -16.21 1.43 -26.88
CA GLY A 168 -16.59 0.02 -26.85
C GLY A 168 -15.67 -0.85 -25.99
N SER A 169 -15.92 -2.16 -26.00
CA SER A 169 -15.10 -3.12 -25.26
C SER A 169 -13.70 -3.23 -25.88
N SER A 170 -12.68 -3.33 -25.02
CA SER A 170 -11.28 -3.40 -25.44
C SER A 170 -10.48 -4.20 -24.44
N LEU A 171 -9.63 -5.09 -24.93
CA LEU A 171 -8.73 -5.90 -24.10
C LEU A 171 -7.84 -5.01 -23.22
N LEU A 172 -7.35 -3.87 -23.74
CA LEU A 172 -6.52 -2.95 -22.96
C LEU A 172 -7.27 -2.35 -21.78
N ASN A 173 -8.58 -2.13 -21.93
CA ASN A 173 -9.42 -1.60 -20.86
C ASN A 173 -9.63 -2.65 -19.76
N THR A 174 -9.91 -3.90 -20.15
CA THR A 174 -10.03 -5.02 -19.21
C THR A 174 -8.71 -5.31 -18.47
N LEU A 175 -7.58 -5.28 -19.18
CA LEU A 175 -6.25 -5.41 -18.57
C LEU A 175 -5.96 -4.25 -17.61
N GLY A 176 -6.37 -3.03 -17.96
CA GLY A 176 -6.28 -1.86 -17.09
C GLY A 176 -7.07 -2.06 -15.80
N LEU A 177 -8.34 -2.47 -15.88
CA LEU A 177 -9.16 -2.75 -14.69
C LEU A 177 -8.53 -3.83 -13.81
N ALA A 178 -8.13 -4.95 -14.41
CA ALA A 178 -7.50 -6.06 -13.70
C ALA A 178 -6.20 -5.62 -13.00
N ALA A 179 -5.33 -4.89 -13.69
CA ALA A 179 -4.10 -4.34 -13.11
C ALA A 179 -4.39 -3.41 -11.92
N GLY A 180 -5.41 -2.56 -12.02
CA GLY A 180 -5.83 -1.69 -10.92
C GLY A 180 -6.30 -2.48 -9.69
N TRP A 181 -7.10 -3.52 -9.87
CA TRP A 181 -7.59 -4.34 -8.75
C TRP A 181 -6.49 -5.19 -8.12
N ILE A 182 -5.57 -5.74 -8.92
CA ILE A 182 -4.39 -6.43 -8.40
C ILE A 182 -3.50 -5.45 -7.63
N CYS A 183 -3.33 -4.22 -8.13
CA CYS A 183 -2.62 -3.16 -7.41
C CYS A 183 -3.27 -2.85 -6.06
N ALA A 184 -4.60 -2.76 -5.99
CA ALA A 184 -5.32 -2.53 -4.75
C ALA A 184 -5.14 -3.69 -3.75
N ALA A 185 -5.11 -4.94 -4.22
CA ALA A 185 -4.79 -6.08 -3.37
C ALA A 185 -3.36 -5.98 -2.80
N GLY A 186 -2.38 -5.64 -3.64
CA GLY A 186 -1.00 -5.41 -3.22
C GLY A 186 -0.88 -4.28 -2.18
N LEU A 187 -1.55 -3.15 -2.43
CA LEU A 187 -1.52 -1.99 -1.54
C LEU A 187 -2.15 -2.29 -0.17
N THR A 188 -3.24 -3.06 -0.14
CA THR A 188 -3.83 -3.54 1.12
C THR A 188 -2.84 -4.41 1.90
N MET A 189 -2.09 -5.27 1.22
CA MET A 189 -1.08 -6.11 1.86
C MET A 189 0.09 -5.27 2.40
N VAL A 190 0.64 -4.36 1.58
CA VAL A 190 1.71 -3.43 2.01
C VAL A 190 1.30 -2.64 3.25
N GLY A 191 0.09 -2.07 3.26
CA GLY A 191 -0.40 -1.22 4.34
C GLY A 191 -0.64 -1.95 5.66
N ASN A 192 -1.05 -3.21 5.61
CA ASN A 192 -1.46 -3.97 6.80
C ASN A 192 -0.38 -4.91 7.34
N PHE A 193 0.63 -5.25 6.54
CA PHE A 193 1.77 -6.05 6.95
C PHE A 193 3.01 -5.17 6.93
N GLN A 194 3.41 -4.64 8.08
CA GLN A 194 4.56 -3.74 8.20
C GLN A 194 5.85 -4.48 7.89
N VAL A 195 6.80 -3.74 7.28
CA VAL A 195 8.04 -4.34 6.78
C VAL A 195 8.85 -5.02 7.88
N ASP A 196 8.90 -4.51 9.12
CA ASP A 196 9.73 -5.17 10.16
C ASP A 196 9.05 -6.33 10.88
N TYR A 197 7.71 -6.41 10.87
CA TYR A 197 6.96 -7.46 11.57
C TYR A 197 6.50 -8.60 10.65
N ALA A 198 6.26 -8.31 9.37
CA ALA A 198 5.74 -9.26 8.39
C ALA A 198 6.42 -9.10 7.01
N LYS A 199 7.76 -9.11 7.00
CA LYS A 199 8.64 -8.91 5.83
C LYS A 199 8.17 -9.61 4.56
N VAL A 200 7.91 -10.91 4.63
CA VAL A 200 7.57 -11.73 3.46
C VAL A 200 6.28 -11.23 2.82
N LEU A 201 5.21 -11.05 3.60
CA LEU A 201 3.93 -10.56 3.10
C LEU A 201 4.04 -9.13 2.59
N HIS A 202 4.79 -8.27 3.30
CA HIS A 202 5.05 -6.90 2.88
C HIS A 202 5.70 -6.84 1.49
N TYR A 203 6.78 -7.59 1.28
CA TYR A 203 7.51 -7.59 0.01
C TYR A 203 6.74 -8.26 -1.12
N ILE A 204 5.95 -9.30 -0.85
CA ILE A 204 4.99 -9.82 -1.85
C ILE A 204 4.01 -8.70 -2.21
N GLY A 205 3.54 -7.93 -1.24
CA GLY A 205 2.60 -6.83 -1.45
C GLY A 205 3.19 -5.74 -2.32
N ALA A 206 4.42 -5.32 -2.02
CA ALA A 206 5.14 -4.32 -2.79
C ALA A 206 5.45 -4.82 -4.21
N GLY A 207 5.90 -6.07 -4.33
CA GLY A 207 6.15 -6.75 -5.61
C GLY A 207 4.91 -6.93 -6.47
N VAL A 208 3.72 -6.94 -5.88
CA VAL A 208 2.44 -6.92 -6.62
C VAL A 208 2.03 -5.48 -6.94
N ALA A 209 2.02 -4.59 -5.95
CA ALA A 209 1.49 -3.22 -6.07
C ALA A 209 2.27 -2.36 -7.06
N PHE A 210 3.61 -2.35 -6.99
CA PHE A 210 4.42 -1.44 -7.80
C PHE A 210 4.42 -1.80 -9.30
N PRO A 211 4.63 -3.07 -9.70
CA PRO A 211 4.58 -3.42 -11.12
C PRO A 211 3.17 -3.32 -11.71
N THR A 212 2.12 -3.65 -10.95
CA THR A 212 0.75 -3.56 -11.46
C THR A 212 0.21 -2.15 -11.51
N SER A 213 0.61 -1.25 -10.59
CA SER A 213 0.37 0.19 -10.75
C SER A 213 1.08 0.75 -11.97
N MET A 214 2.32 0.34 -12.24
CA MET A 214 3.05 0.72 -13.46
C MET A 214 2.30 0.26 -14.72
N LEU A 215 1.86 -0.99 -14.75
CA LEU A 215 1.04 -1.51 -15.86
C LEU A 215 -0.26 -0.70 -16.02
N PHE A 216 -0.95 -0.38 -14.91
CA PHE A 216 -2.16 0.42 -14.92
C PHE A 216 -1.93 1.80 -15.55
N VAL A 217 -0.95 2.58 -15.05
CA VAL A 217 -0.73 3.95 -15.56
C VAL A 217 -0.25 3.97 -17.01
N PHE A 218 0.51 2.95 -17.44
CA PHE A 218 0.89 2.78 -18.84
C PHE A 218 -0.33 2.54 -19.74
N LEU A 219 -1.16 1.54 -19.40
CA LEU A 219 -2.37 1.22 -20.15
C LEU A 219 -3.35 2.40 -20.19
N GLN A 220 -3.53 3.10 -19.07
CA GLN A 220 -4.38 4.28 -19.01
C GLN A 220 -3.84 5.45 -19.83
N SER A 221 -2.52 5.62 -19.94
CA SER A 221 -1.93 6.62 -20.83
C SER A 221 -2.26 6.33 -22.31
N VAL A 222 -2.11 5.07 -22.72
CA VAL A 222 -2.46 4.63 -24.08
C VAL A 222 -3.96 4.81 -24.36
N LEU A 223 -4.82 4.39 -23.44
CA LEU A 223 -6.27 4.56 -23.56
C LEU A 223 -6.68 6.03 -23.61
N THR A 224 -6.01 6.90 -22.86
CA THR A 224 -6.27 8.35 -22.88
C THR A 224 -6.05 8.93 -24.27
N TYR A 225 -4.96 8.59 -24.96
CA TYR A 225 -4.76 9.04 -26.34
C TYR A 225 -5.78 8.45 -27.31
N ARG A 226 -6.13 7.16 -27.16
CA ARG A 226 -7.15 6.53 -28.02
C ARG A 226 -8.51 7.23 -27.90
N MET A 227 -8.83 7.75 -26.72
CA MET A 227 -10.06 8.49 -26.45
C MET A 227 -9.98 9.98 -26.80
N ALA A 228 -8.79 10.51 -27.11
CA ALA A 228 -8.59 11.95 -27.26
C ALA A 228 -9.20 12.48 -28.57
N LYS A 229 -10.24 13.32 -28.44
CA LYS A 229 -10.91 14.00 -29.56
C LYS A 229 -10.68 15.51 -29.60
N THR A 230 -10.25 16.10 -28.49
CA THR A 230 -10.06 17.55 -28.33
C THR A 230 -8.62 17.86 -27.93
N ARG A 231 -8.16 19.08 -28.18
CA ARG A 231 -6.82 19.54 -27.77
C ARG A 231 -6.57 19.31 -26.27
N GLY A 232 -7.58 19.55 -25.43
CA GLY A 232 -7.50 19.30 -23.98
C GLY A 232 -7.22 17.84 -23.65
N HIS A 233 -7.90 16.90 -24.31
CA HIS A 233 -7.66 15.47 -24.10
C HIS A 233 -6.26 15.03 -24.55
N TYR A 234 -5.73 15.61 -25.64
CA TYR A 234 -4.35 15.35 -26.06
C TYR A 234 -3.32 15.88 -25.03
N TRP A 235 -3.54 17.06 -24.46
CA TRP A 235 -2.70 17.59 -23.37
C TRP A 235 -2.71 16.65 -22.15
N THR A 236 -3.87 16.14 -21.75
CA THR A 236 -3.96 15.12 -20.68
C THR A 236 -3.23 13.84 -21.06
N GLY A 237 -3.32 13.40 -22.32
CA GLY A 237 -2.57 12.25 -22.83
C GLY A 237 -1.05 12.43 -22.74
N HIS A 238 -0.54 13.60 -23.14
CA HIS A 238 0.87 13.97 -23.01
C HIS A 238 1.32 13.97 -21.55
N LEU A 239 0.57 14.65 -20.67
CA LEU A 239 0.84 14.68 -19.24
C LEU A 239 0.93 13.26 -18.65
N ARG A 240 -0.09 12.42 -18.90
CA ARG A 240 -0.14 11.03 -18.42
C ARG A 240 1.03 10.20 -18.93
N SER A 241 1.42 10.40 -20.18
CA SER A 241 2.57 9.68 -20.77
C SER A 241 3.90 10.08 -20.15
N ILE A 242 4.10 11.38 -19.88
CA ILE A 242 5.28 11.88 -19.18
C ILE A 242 5.33 11.31 -17.75
N LEU A 243 4.21 11.36 -17.03
CA LEU A 243 4.10 10.79 -15.69
C LEU A 243 4.39 9.28 -15.71
N SER A 244 3.83 8.53 -16.67
CA SER A 244 4.08 7.10 -16.83
C SER A 244 5.54 6.79 -17.18
N ALA A 245 6.20 7.60 -18.02
CA ALA A 245 7.62 7.42 -18.33
C ALA A 245 8.50 7.70 -17.10
N LEU A 246 8.21 8.78 -16.37
CA LEU A 246 8.91 9.10 -15.12
C LEU A 246 8.71 7.98 -14.08
N ALA A 247 7.49 7.45 -13.94
CA ALA A 247 7.18 6.36 -13.01
C ALA A 247 7.96 5.09 -13.38
N PHE A 248 8.06 4.76 -14.67
CA PHE A 248 8.84 3.62 -15.12
C PHE A 248 10.32 3.78 -14.76
N ILE A 249 10.90 4.95 -15.04
CA ILE A 249 12.31 5.25 -14.75
C ILE A 249 12.58 5.15 -13.26
N THR A 250 11.75 5.76 -12.42
CA THR A 250 11.95 5.74 -10.96
C THR A 250 11.72 4.36 -10.35
N LEU A 251 10.76 3.59 -10.87
CA LEU A 251 10.55 2.21 -10.43
C LEU A 251 11.75 1.31 -10.75
N VAL A 252 12.30 1.42 -11.97
CA VAL A 252 13.49 0.67 -12.38
C VAL A 252 14.69 1.05 -11.52
N PHE A 253 14.96 2.34 -11.33
CA PHE A 253 16.07 2.76 -10.47
C PHE A 253 15.88 2.33 -9.01
N SER A 254 14.66 2.45 -8.48
CA SER A 254 14.35 1.95 -7.13
C SER A 254 14.68 0.46 -7.00
N GLY A 255 14.19 -0.38 -7.93
CA GLY A 255 14.46 -1.82 -7.91
C GLY A 255 15.95 -2.17 -8.07
N VAL A 256 16.64 -1.54 -9.04
CA VAL A 256 18.06 -1.81 -9.32
C VAL A 256 18.95 -1.41 -8.15
N PHE A 257 18.69 -0.26 -7.53
CA PHE A 257 19.48 0.24 -6.42
C PHE A 257 19.14 -0.43 -5.09
N PHE A 258 17.89 -0.89 -4.91
CA PHE A 258 17.45 -1.59 -3.70
C PHE A 258 18.20 -2.92 -3.49
N VAL A 259 18.56 -3.63 -4.57
CA VAL A 259 19.28 -4.91 -4.50
C VAL A 259 20.76 -4.74 -4.14
N GLN A 260 21.29 -3.51 -4.18
CA GLN A 260 22.71 -3.25 -3.91
C GLN A 260 22.98 -3.16 -2.40
N GLU A 261 24.16 -3.57 -1.95
CA GLU A 261 24.57 -3.51 -0.53
C GLU A 261 25.06 -2.12 -0.09
N SER A 262 25.14 -1.15 -1.01
CA SER A 262 25.61 0.21 -0.71
C SER A 262 24.53 1.06 -0.06
N PHE A 263 24.82 1.62 1.12
CA PHE A 263 23.97 2.59 1.83
C PHE A 263 23.52 3.74 0.93
N VAL A 264 24.43 4.26 0.11
CA VAL A 264 24.16 5.37 -0.81
C VAL A 264 23.14 4.94 -1.87
N LEU A 265 23.31 3.76 -2.45
CA LEU A 265 22.40 3.26 -3.48
C LEU A 265 21.03 2.94 -2.90
N GLN A 266 20.94 2.30 -1.74
CA GLN A 266 19.66 2.04 -1.09
C GLN A 266 18.94 3.33 -0.66
N HIS A 267 19.68 4.37 -0.26
CA HIS A 267 19.09 5.69 0.00
C HIS A 267 18.51 6.31 -1.27
N VAL A 268 19.25 6.25 -2.38
CA VAL A 268 18.75 6.67 -3.69
C VAL A 268 17.55 5.82 -4.13
N ALA A 269 17.53 4.53 -3.80
CA ALA A 269 16.40 3.64 -4.06
C ALA A 269 15.13 4.10 -3.31
N ALA A 270 15.28 4.51 -2.06
CA ALA A 270 14.20 5.08 -1.26
C ALA A 270 13.69 6.40 -1.85
N LEU A 271 14.59 7.29 -2.29
CA LEU A 271 14.18 8.52 -2.99
C LEU A 271 13.39 8.21 -4.27
N CYS A 272 13.85 7.24 -5.06
CA CYS A 272 13.16 6.79 -6.26
C CYS A 272 11.78 6.19 -5.94
N GLU A 273 11.66 5.44 -4.85
CA GLU A 273 10.38 4.89 -4.35
C GLU A 273 9.39 6.02 -4.01
N TRP A 274 9.83 7.02 -3.24
CA TRP A 274 9.00 8.18 -2.89
C TRP A 274 8.53 8.94 -4.13
N ILE A 275 9.44 9.20 -5.08
CA ILE A 275 9.10 9.89 -6.33
C ILE A 275 8.10 9.05 -7.13
N PHE A 276 8.30 7.72 -7.22
CA PHE A 276 7.37 6.82 -7.90
C PHE A 276 5.96 6.92 -7.30
N ILE A 277 5.82 6.82 -5.98
CA ILE A 277 4.52 6.86 -5.30
C ILE A 277 3.84 8.21 -5.52
N ILE A 278 4.55 9.33 -5.33
CA ILE A 278 4.00 10.67 -5.53
C ILE A 278 3.56 10.85 -6.98
N ASN A 279 4.37 10.41 -7.94
CA ASN A 279 4.03 10.47 -9.36
C ASN A 279 2.76 9.66 -9.68
N VAL A 280 2.65 8.43 -9.18
CA VAL A 280 1.44 7.62 -9.34
C VAL A 280 0.22 8.30 -8.70
N LEU A 281 0.34 8.90 -7.52
CA LEU A 281 -0.75 9.65 -6.89
C LEU A 281 -1.18 10.86 -7.74
N VAL A 282 -0.22 11.61 -8.29
CA VAL A 282 -0.50 12.71 -9.23
C VAL A 282 -1.20 12.19 -10.49
N PHE A 283 -0.77 11.04 -11.02
CA PHE A 283 -1.43 10.38 -12.14
C PHE A 283 -2.90 10.06 -11.83
N TYR A 284 -3.19 9.45 -10.67
CA TYR A 284 -4.56 9.20 -10.23
C TYR A 284 -5.35 10.50 -10.07
N GLY A 285 -4.71 11.55 -9.55
CA GLY A 285 -5.27 12.90 -9.47
C GLY A 285 -5.73 13.46 -10.82
N THR A 286 -5.09 13.09 -11.94
CA THR A 286 -5.54 13.55 -13.27
C THR A 286 -6.95 13.07 -13.64
N PHE A 287 -7.45 11.98 -13.04
CA PHE A 287 -8.81 11.49 -13.29
C PHE A 287 -9.88 12.34 -12.59
N THR A 288 -9.56 13.09 -11.54
CA THR A 288 -10.55 13.93 -10.85
C THR A 288 -11.08 15.03 -11.77
N PHE A 289 -10.24 15.56 -12.66
CA PHE A 289 -10.66 16.51 -13.69
C PHE A 289 -11.61 15.90 -14.72
N GLU A 290 -11.41 14.63 -15.08
CA GLU A 290 -12.26 13.92 -16.04
C GLU A 290 -13.62 13.55 -15.43
N PHE A 291 -13.64 13.07 -14.18
CA PHE A 291 -14.88 12.72 -13.49
C PHE A 291 -15.64 13.94 -12.93
N GLY A 292 -14.93 15.01 -12.58
CA GLY A 292 -15.53 16.26 -12.10
C GLY A 292 -16.39 16.93 -13.16
N ALA A 293 -15.96 16.89 -14.42
CA ALA A 293 -16.76 17.34 -15.56
C ALA A 293 -18.06 16.52 -15.70
N ILE A 294 -17.98 15.19 -15.61
CA ILE A 294 -19.13 14.27 -15.71
C ILE A 294 -20.12 14.48 -14.55
N SER A 295 -19.61 14.68 -13.34
CA SER A 295 -20.44 14.86 -12.13
C SER A 295 -21.28 16.13 -12.20
N THR A 296 -20.75 17.22 -12.73
CA THR A 296 -21.49 18.50 -12.81
C THR A 296 -22.66 18.40 -13.79
N ASP A 297 -22.45 17.83 -14.99
CA ASP A 297 -23.51 17.64 -15.97
C ASP A 297 -24.56 16.65 -15.48
N THR A 298 -24.14 15.54 -14.86
CA THR A 298 -25.04 14.55 -14.28
C THR A 298 -25.86 15.13 -13.13
N PHE A 299 -25.23 15.89 -12.23
CA PHE A 299 -25.90 16.55 -11.12
C PHE A 299 -26.90 17.60 -11.62
N LEU A 300 -26.55 18.38 -12.65
CA LEU A 300 -27.47 19.33 -13.29
C LEU A 300 -28.64 18.63 -13.99
N VAL A 301 -28.43 17.47 -14.61
CA VAL A 301 -29.50 16.65 -15.20
C VAL A 301 -30.39 16.06 -14.12
N LEU A 302 -29.84 15.55 -13.02
CA LEU A 302 -30.61 15.05 -11.88
C LEU A 302 -31.42 16.17 -11.21
N LEU A 303 -30.84 17.35 -11.03
CA LEU A 303 -31.53 18.54 -10.51
C LEU A 303 -32.62 19.06 -11.47
N LYS A 304 -32.42 18.94 -12.79
CA LYS A 304 -33.46 19.28 -13.78
C LYS A 304 -34.57 18.23 -13.82
N ALA A 305 -34.22 16.95 -13.76
CA ALA A 305 -35.17 15.84 -13.69
C ALA A 305 -36.01 15.88 -12.40
N SER A 306 -35.43 16.31 -11.28
CA SER A 306 -36.15 16.52 -10.02
C SER A 306 -37.02 17.79 -10.01
N ARG A 307 -36.80 18.73 -10.94
CA ARG A 307 -37.58 19.96 -11.11
C ARG A 307 -38.65 19.88 -12.19
N ALA A 308 -38.70 18.81 -12.98
CA ALA A 308 -39.79 18.59 -13.91
C ALA A 308 -41.08 18.24 -13.13
N PRO A 309 -42.14 19.06 -13.17
CA PRO A 309 -43.38 18.71 -12.51
C PRO A 309 -44.01 17.52 -13.24
N LYS A 310 -44.39 16.48 -12.49
CA LYS A 310 -45.28 15.42 -12.97
C LYS A 310 -46.64 16.05 -13.32
N SER A 311 -46.80 16.53 -14.55
CA SER A 311 -48.10 16.87 -15.10
C SER A 311 -48.79 15.57 -15.51
N TYR A 312 -49.44 14.92 -14.54
CA TYR A 312 -50.40 13.86 -14.81
C TYR A 312 -51.70 14.55 -15.22
N LYS A 313 -51.96 14.67 -16.53
CA LYS A 313 -53.27 15.13 -17.00
C LYS A 313 -54.19 13.91 -17.13
N SER A 314 -54.96 13.68 -16.07
CA SER A 314 -56.08 12.75 -16.04
C SER A 314 -57.32 13.48 -16.55
N ASP A 315 -57.69 13.28 -17.81
CA ASP A 315 -59.02 13.65 -18.31
C ASP A 315 -59.75 12.37 -18.74
N SER A 316 -60.58 11.84 -17.84
CA SER A 316 -61.66 10.92 -18.18
C SER A 316 -62.55 10.72 -16.96
N SER A 317 -63.68 11.41 -16.89
CA SER A 317 -64.93 10.92 -16.29
C SER A 317 -66.07 11.92 -16.47
N THR A 318 -67.00 11.63 -17.38
CA THR A 318 -68.42 11.92 -17.17
C THR A 318 -69.23 10.76 -17.71
N ALA A 319 -70.03 10.18 -16.81
CA ALA A 319 -70.81 8.97 -17.01
C ALA A 319 -72.24 9.29 -17.48
N SER A 320 -72.79 8.42 -18.34
CA SER A 320 -74.22 8.06 -18.33
C SER A 320 -74.47 6.79 -19.18
N THR A 321 -74.81 5.69 -18.50
CA THR A 321 -75.56 4.53 -19.03
C THR A 321 -77.07 4.87 -19.15
N PRO A 322 -78.01 4.03 -19.70
CA PRO A 322 -77.92 2.62 -20.11
C PRO A 322 -78.66 2.25 -21.44
N HIS A 323 -78.65 0.93 -21.73
CA HIS A 323 -79.58 0.12 -22.56
C HIS A 323 -79.25 -0.20 -24.03
N GLY A 324 -79.27 -1.51 -24.34
CA GLY A 324 -79.85 -2.02 -25.60
C GLY A 324 -79.07 -3.11 -26.35
N HIS A 325 -79.47 -4.37 -26.14
CA HIS A 325 -79.55 -5.48 -27.12
C HIS A 325 -78.33 -5.96 -27.95
N SER A 326 -77.92 -7.21 -27.65
CA SER A 326 -77.81 -8.40 -28.54
C SER A 326 -77.37 -8.23 -30.00
N HIS A 327 -76.22 -8.81 -30.39
CA HIS A 327 -76.18 -9.98 -31.27
C HIS A 327 -74.77 -10.61 -31.33
N SER A 328 -74.74 -11.93 -31.23
CA SER A 328 -73.62 -12.80 -31.60
C SER A 328 -73.70 -13.04 -33.11
N GLU A 329 -72.58 -13.03 -33.83
CA GLU A 329 -72.29 -13.89 -35.00
C GLU A 329 -70.85 -13.66 -35.48
N GLY A 330 -70.12 -14.76 -35.69
CA GLY A 330 -68.75 -14.75 -36.20
C GLY A 330 -68.69 -14.76 -37.73
N LEU A 331 -67.49 -14.67 -38.29
CA LEU A 331 -66.99 -15.55 -39.35
C LEU A 331 -65.58 -15.12 -39.79
N ALA A 332 -64.77 -16.13 -40.06
CA ALA A 332 -63.47 -16.06 -40.71
C ALA A 332 -63.59 -15.93 -42.24
N MET A 333 -62.42 -15.73 -42.89
CA MET A 333 -62.13 -15.73 -44.34
C MET A 333 -62.40 -14.36 -44.99
N VAL A 334 -61.43 -13.70 -45.62
CA VAL A 334 -60.52 -14.14 -46.70
C VAL A 334 -59.10 -13.59 -46.51
#